data_AF-A0A7C1YH08-F1
#
_entry.id   AF-A0A7C1YH08-F1
#
_cell.length_a   1.000
_cell.length_b   1.000
_cell.length_c   1.000
_cell.angle_alpha   90.00
_cell.angle_beta   90.00
_cell.angle_gamma   90.00
#
_symmetry.space_group_name_H-M   'P 1'
#
loop_
_entity.id
_entity.type
_entity.pdbx_description
1 polymer ?
#
loop_
_entity_poly.entity_id
_entity_poly.type
_entity_poly.pdbx_seq_one_letter_code
_entity_poly.pdbx_strand_id
1 'polypeptide(L)'
;QDIRREVMEFGVSQIDAGTRIELAGYTDKGEQKLDREQFEIGDTRSLDEIMLDLMQHDYVPSFCTSCYRKGRTGEHFMEFAIPGFIENFCTPNAMFTLAEYLEDYASDESKTVGTALIQRQLKSLSPKRQAMAKEHLDKIIIQGQRDVYL
;
A
#
# COMPACT_ATOMS: atom_id res chain seq x y z
N GLN A 1 -21.26 -0.33 -0.03
CA GLN A 1 -19.77 -0.38 -0.09
C GLN A 1 -19.27 -1.12 -1.34
N ASP A 2 -20.17 -1.57 -2.23
CA ASP A 2 -19.80 -2.34 -3.43
C ASP A 2 -19.13 -1.51 -4.53
N ILE A 3 -19.54 -0.25 -4.73
CA ILE A 3 -19.02 0.59 -5.84
C ILE A 3 -17.50 0.73 -5.79
N ARG A 4 -16.90 0.96 -4.61
CA ARG A 4 -15.44 1.11 -4.48
C ARG A 4 -14.70 -0.15 -4.93
N ARG A 5 -15.21 -1.32 -4.53
CA ARG A 5 -14.63 -2.62 -4.90
C ARG A 5 -14.78 -2.88 -6.39
N GLU A 6 -15.97 -2.61 -6.93
CA GLU A 6 -16.25 -2.77 -8.35
C GLU A 6 -15.34 -1.88 -9.21
N VAL A 7 -15.25 -0.57 -8.91
CA VAL A 7 -14.46 0.35 -9.73
C VAL A 7 -12.96 0.08 -9.66
N MET A 8 -12.45 -0.52 -8.58
CA MET A 8 -11.05 -0.91 -8.48
C MET A 8 -10.62 -1.89 -9.56
N GLU A 9 -11.51 -2.80 -9.97
CA GLU A 9 -11.26 -3.75 -11.06
C GLU A 9 -11.11 -3.07 -12.43
N PHE A 10 -11.59 -1.83 -12.57
CA PHE A 10 -11.52 -1.05 -13.81
C PHE A 10 -10.25 -0.19 -13.94
N GLY A 11 -9.25 -0.38 -13.06
CA GLY A 11 -7.91 0.22 -13.23
C GLY A 11 -7.56 1.34 -12.26
N VAL A 12 -8.22 1.41 -11.10
CA VAL A 12 -7.79 2.30 -10.02
C VAL A 12 -6.45 1.85 -9.47
N SER A 13 -5.48 2.77 -9.40
CA SER A 13 -4.12 2.50 -8.90
C SER A 13 -3.78 3.20 -7.59
N GLN A 14 -4.61 4.14 -7.13
CA GLN A 14 -4.46 4.88 -5.88
C GLN A 14 -5.82 5.16 -5.27
N ILE A 15 -5.91 5.04 -3.94
CA ILE A 15 -7.12 5.29 -3.15
C ILE A 15 -6.74 5.90 -1.80
N ASP A 16 -7.63 6.71 -1.24
CA ASP A 16 -7.48 7.24 0.12
C ASP A 16 -8.10 6.28 1.16
N ALA A 17 -7.60 6.29 2.40
CA ALA A 17 -8.07 5.42 3.46
C ALA A 17 -7.97 6.11 4.83
N GLY A 18 -8.96 5.90 5.71
CA GLY A 18 -9.01 6.54 7.02
C GLY A 18 -9.14 8.07 6.98
N THR A 19 -9.72 8.60 5.90
CA THR A 19 -9.73 10.03 5.58
C THR A 19 -10.52 10.86 6.59
N ARG A 20 -9.98 12.03 6.93
CA ARG A 20 -10.66 13.15 7.61
C ARG A 20 -10.44 14.42 6.80
N ILE A 21 -11.51 15.12 6.45
CA ILE A 21 -11.49 16.27 5.50
C ILE A 21 -11.96 17.59 6.14
N GLU A 22 -12.41 17.53 7.38
CA GLU A 22 -12.70 18.66 8.23
C GLU A 22 -11.42 19.25 8.84
N LEU A 23 -11.43 20.55 9.13
CA LEU A 23 -10.34 21.21 9.84
C LEU A 23 -10.14 20.55 11.22
N ALA A 24 -8.91 20.09 11.47
CA ALA A 24 -8.48 19.35 12.66
C ALA A 24 -9.10 17.95 12.84
N GLY A 25 -9.67 17.34 11.80
CA GLY A 25 -10.38 16.06 11.89
C GLY A 25 -9.57 14.85 12.37
N TYR A 26 -8.25 14.84 12.15
CA TYR A 26 -7.37 13.77 12.67
C TYR A 26 -7.10 13.90 14.18
N THR A 27 -7.30 15.09 14.77
CA THR A 27 -7.16 15.35 16.20
C THR A 27 -8.49 15.13 16.93
N ASP A 28 -9.54 15.79 16.44
CA ASP A 28 -10.89 15.73 17.01
C ASP A 28 -11.65 14.52 16.45
N LYS A 29 -11.27 13.31 16.89
CA LYS A 29 -11.87 12.05 16.45
C LYS A 29 -13.35 11.99 16.86
N GLY A 30 -14.24 12.35 15.94
CA GLY A 30 -15.69 12.31 16.11
C GLY A 30 -16.41 11.69 14.92
N GLU A 31 -17.74 11.72 14.97
CA GLU A 31 -18.59 11.41 13.83
C GLU A 31 -18.52 12.53 12.78
N GLN A 32 -18.95 12.23 11.56
CA GLN A 32 -18.95 13.18 10.46
C GLN A 32 -19.81 14.41 10.78
N LYS A 33 -19.30 15.59 10.44
CA LYS A 33 -19.96 16.89 10.65
C LYS A 33 -20.02 17.65 9.33
N LEU A 34 -21.11 17.47 8.60
CA LEU A 34 -21.30 18.01 7.24
C LEU A 34 -21.23 19.54 7.16
N ASP A 35 -21.47 20.25 8.26
CA ASP A 35 -21.31 21.71 8.36
C ASP A 35 -19.83 22.15 8.47
N ARG A 36 -18.91 21.20 8.66
CA ARG A 36 -17.46 21.41 8.79
C ARG A 36 -16.62 20.63 7.79
N GLU A 37 -17.22 19.75 7.01
CA GLU A 37 -16.57 18.90 6.01
C GLU A 37 -16.76 19.46 4.60
N GLN A 38 -15.84 19.14 3.68
CA GLN A 38 -15.95 19.57 2.28
C GLN A 38 -17.07 18.81 1.53
N PHE A 39 -17.30 17.55 1.90
CA PHE A 39 -18.33 16.66 1.37
C PHE A 39 -18.51 15.50 2.35
N GLU A 40 -19.52 14.65 2.14
CA GLU A 40 -19.73 13.45 2.96
C GLU A 40 -18.79 12.32 2.52
N ILE A 41 -18.05 11.74 3.47
CA ILE A 41 -17.22 10.55 3.25
C ILE A 41 -18.10 9.31 3.20
N GLY A 42 -18.12 8.65 2.04
CA GLY A 42 -18.88 7.41 1.84
C GLY A 42 -18.23 6.12 2.36
N ASP A 43 -16.94 6.16 2.70
CA ASP A 43 -16.20 5.02 3.27
C ASP A 43 -15.39 5.48 4.49
N THR A 44 -15.95 5.25 5.68
CA THR A 44 -15.41 5.71 6.97
C THR A 44 -14.56 4.66 7.68
N ARG A 45 -14.27 3.53 7.00
CA ARG A 45 -13.41 2.48 7.54
C ARG A 45 -12.03 3.04 7.89
N SER A 46 -11.47 2.52 8.98
CA SER A 46 -10.10 2.82 9.38
C SER A 46 -9.10 2.37 8.31
N LEU A 47 -7.87 2.88 8.40
CA LEU A 47 -6.79 2.44 7.53
C LEU A 47 -6.59 0.92 7.61
N ASP A 48 -6.57 0.34 8.82
CA ASP A 48 -6.35 -1.10 9.02
C ASP A 48 -7.48 -1.96 8.43
N GLU A 49 -8.74 -1.55 8.58
CA GLU A 49 -9.88 -2.24 7.95
C GLU A 49 -9.81 -2.23 6.42
N ILE A 50 -9.40 -1.11 5.82
CA ILE A 50 -9.22 -1.02 4.36
C ILE A 50 -8.02 -1.87 3.91
N MET A 51 -6.91 -1.81 4.63
CA MET A 51 -5.73 -2.62 4.33
C MET A 51 -6.06 -4.12 4.40
N LEU A 52 -6.76 -4.55 5.45
CA LEU A 52 -7.21 -5.94 5.60
C LEU A 52 -8.12 -6.38 4.45
N ASP A 53 -9.14 -5.58 4.10
CA ASP A 53 -10.07 -5.88 3.01
C ASP A 53 -9.33 -6.01 1.67
N LEU A 54 -8.38 -5.12 1.38
CA LEU A 54 -7.55 -5.20 0.17
C LEU A 54 -6.74 -6.51 0.14
N MET A 55 -6.06 -6.85 1.23
CA MET A 55 -5.22 -8.05 1.31
C MET A 55 -6.03 -9.35 1.25
N GLN A 56 -7.25 -9.36 1.80
CA GLN A 56 -8.18 -10.49 1.70
C GLN A 56 -8.65 -10.73 0.25
N HIS A 57 -8.66 -9.69 -0.58
CA HIS A 57 -9.03 -9.76 -2.00
C HIS A 57 -7.80 -9.80 -2.92
N ASP A 58 -6.65 -10.25 -2.41
CA ASP A 58 -5.38 -10.44 -3.13
C ASP A 58 -4.79 -9.17 -3.78
N TYR A 59 -5.29 -7.97 -3.43
CA TYR A 59 -4.58 -6.73 -3.72
C TYR A 59 -3.36 -6.61 -2.81
N VAL A 60 -2.29 -5.97 -3.30
CA VAL A 60 -1.09 -5.64 -2.51
C VAL A 60 -1.10 -4.14 -2.24
N PRO A 61 -1.61 -3.69 -1.07
CA PRO A 61 -1.52 -2.28 -0.69
C PRO A 61 -0.07 -1.82 -0.63
N SER A 62 0.17 -0.54 -0.92
CA SER A 62 1.50 0.01 -1.06
C SER A 62 1.56 1.45 -0.60
N PHE A 63 2.60 1.79 0.16
CA PHE A 63 2.97 3.17 0.51
C PHE A 63 4.23 3.61 -0.23
N CYS A 64 4.49 2.99 -1.40
CA CYS A 64 5.70 3.21 -2.18
C CYS A 64 5.85 4.68 -2.61
N THR A 65 7.04 5.22 -2.35
CA THR A 65 7.45 6.57 -2.75
C THR A 65 8.82 6.56 -3.45
N SER A 66 9.24 5.38 -3.96
CA SER A 66 10.59 5.16 -4.50
C SER A 66 10.87 5.94 -5.78
N CYS A 67 9.88 6.12 -6.66
CA CYS A 67 10.04 6.92 -7.87
C CYS A 67 10.44 8.37 -7.54
N TYR A 68 9.85 8.95 -6.49
CA TYR A 68 10.25 10.27 -6.00
C TYR A 68 11.70 10.28 -5.54
N ARG A 69 12.09 9.34 -4.66
CA ARG A 69 13.48 9.26 -4.13
C ARG A 69 14.54 8.99 -5.20
N LYS A 70 14.18 8.29 -6.27
CA LYS A 70 15.06 7.97 -7.38
C LYS A 70 15.05 9.01 -8.51
N GLY A 71 14.29 10.10 -8.38
CA GLY A 71 14.15 11.12 -9.43
C GLY A 71 13.45 10.61 -10.69
N ARG A 72 12.65 9.53 -10.58
CA ARG A 72 11.82 9.00 -11.66
C ARG A 72 10.53 9.83 -11.74
N THR A 73 10.63 11.03 -12.29
CA THR A 73 9.52 11.99 -12.43
C THR A 73 9.40 12.47 -13.87
N GLY A 74 8.21 12.89 -14.31
CA GLY A 74 8.01 13.41 -15.67
C GLY A 74 8.31 12.35 -16.73
N GLU A 75 9.11 12.71 -17.73
CA GLU A 75 9.47 11.82 -18.85
C GLU A 75 10.26 10.58 -18.41
N HIS A 76 11.15 10.72 -17.41
CA HIS A 76 11.90 9.58 -16.89
C HIS A 76 10.97 8.52 -16.30
N PHE A 77 9.90 8.92 -15.60
CA PHE A 77 8.91 7.95 -15.10
C PHE A 77 8.27 7.16 -16.24
N MET A 78 7.92 7.85 -17.34
CA MET A 78 7.25 7.21 -18.48
C MET A 78 8.11 6.13 -19.14
N GLU A 79 9.43 6.30 -19.16
CA GLU A 79 10.37 5.26 -19.63
C GLU A 79 10.30 3.99 -18.77
N PHE A 80 10.08 4.14 -17.45
CA PHE A 80 9.89 3.00 -16.57
C PHE A 80 8.47 2.42 -16.65
N ALA A 81 7.48 3.25 -16.92
CA ALA A 81 6.05 2.89 -16.99
C ALA A 81 5.67 2.09 -18.24
N ILE A 82 6.65 1.74 -19.09
CA ILE A 82 6.45 0.82 -20.20
C ILE A 82 5.93 -0.53 -19.64
N PRO A 83 4.88 -1.13 -20.26
CA PRO A 83 4.28 -2.37 -19.79
C PRO A 83 5.32 -3.46 -19.51
N GLY A 84 5.22 -4.09 -18.35
CA GLY A 84 6.09 -5.19 -17.91
C GLY A 84 7.48 -4.78 -17.39
N PHE A 85 7.92 -3.54 -17.57
CA PHE A 85 9.18 -3.09 -16.94
C PHE A 85 8.95 -2.54 -15.54
N ILE A 86 7.87 -1.79 -15.34
CA ILE A 86 7.53 -1.15 -14.06
C ILE A 86 7.27 -2.16 -12.93
N GLU A 87 6.73 -3.34 -13.24
CA GLU A 87 6.45 -4.42 -12.26
C GLU A 87 7.72 -4.89 -11.53
N ASN A 88 8.87 -4.73 -12.18
CA ASN A 88 10.18 -5.13 -11.63
C ASN A 88 10.58 -4.27 -10.43
N PHE A 89 9.96 -3.10 -10.30
CA PHE A 89 10.21 -2.13 -9.24
C PHE A 89 8.98 -2.01 -8.34
N CYS A 90 7.79 -1.83 -8.92
CA CYS A 90 6.58 -1.57 -8.16
C CYS A 90 6.14 -2.77 -7.32
N THR A 91 6.20 -4.00 -7.84
CA THR A 91 5.76 -5.19 -7.08
C THR A 91 6.66 -5.45 -5.85
N PRO A 92 8.01 -5.44 -5.96
CA PRO A 92 8.86 -5.54 -4.78
C PRO A 92 8.67 -4.38 -3.79
N ASN A 93 8.62 -3.14 -4.27
CA ASN A 93 8.44 -1.97 -3.38
C ASN A 93 7.08 -1.99 -2.67
N ALA A 94 6.03 -2.52 -3.31
CA ALA A 94 4.73 -2.72 -2.66
C ALA A 94 4.85 -3.71 -1.49
N MET A 95 5.54 -4.84 -1.67
CA MET A 95 5.79 -5.78 -0.56
C MET A 95 6.64 -5.18 0.55
N PHE A 96 7.64 -4.35 0.22
CA PHE A 96 8.51 -3.71 1.22
C PHE A 96 7.73 -2.73 2.08
N THR A 97 7.02 -1.80 1.46
CA THR A 97 6.21 -0.82 2.21
C THR A 97 5.02 -1.46 2.93
N LEU A 98 4.45 -2.55 2.40
CA LEU A 98 3.48 -3.35 3.12
C LEU A 98 4.11 -3.99 4.36
N ALA A 99 5.30 -4.61 4.25
CA ALA A 99 5.99 -5.18 5.40
C ALA A 99 6.28 -4.14 6.49
N GLU A 100 6.70 -2.93 6.12
CA GLU A 100 6.87 -1.81 7.07
C GLU A 100 5.55 -1.49 7.79
N TYR A 101 4.44 -1.37 7.04
CA TYR A 101 3.12 -1.14 7.63
C TYR A 101 2.70 -2.26 8.61
N LEU A 102 2.95 -3.53 8.25
CA LEU A 102 2.60 -4.68 9.08
C LEU A 102 3.41 -4.75 10.38
N GLU A 103 4.65 -4.25 10.37
CA GLU A 103 5.47 -4.19 11.58
C GLU A 103 5.14 -2.98 12.47
N ASP A 104 4.79 -1.84 11.86
CA ASP A 104 4.68 -0.57 12.60
C ASP A 104 3.25 -0.23 13.05
N TYR A 105 2.22 -0.64 12.32
CA TYR A 105 0.87 -0.08 12.50
C TYR A 105 -0.27 -1.11 12.46
N ALA A 106 -0.07 -2.28 11.84
CA ALA A 106 -1.15 -3.22 11.59
C ALA A 106 -1.67 -3.92 12.86
N SER A 107 -2.95 -4.28 12.84
CA SER A 107 -3.50 -5.24 13.80
C SER A 107 -2.91 -6.64 13.61
N ASP A 108 -3.06 -7.51 14.60
CA ASP A 108 -2.59 -8.91 14.52
C ASP A 108 -3.26 -9.68 13.36
N GLU A 109 -4.52 -9.36 13.04
CA GLU A 109 -5.25 -9.94 11.92
C GLU A 109 -4.64 -9.49 10.59
N SER A 110 -4.49 -8.18 10.39
CA SER A 110 -3.82 -7.61 9.21
C SER A 110 -2.41 -8.14 9.04
N LYS A 111 -1.64 -8.29 10.14
CA LYS A 111 -0.30 -8.87 10.12
C LYS A 111 -0.29 -10.31 9.63
N THR A 112 -1.25 -11.12 10.08
CA THR A 112 -1.40 -12.52 9.65
C THR A 112 -1.73 -12.62 8.16
N VAL A 113 -2.76 -11.89 7.71
CA VAL A 113 -3.21 -11.91 6.31
C VAL A 113 -2.12 -11.34 5.39
N GLY A 114 -1.53 -10.21 5.76
CA GLY A 114 -0.50 -9.54 4.97
C GLY A 114 0.80 -10.33 4.86
N THR A 115 1.24 -10.99 5.94
CA THR A 115 2.42 -11.87 5.88
C THR A 115 2.18 -13.03 4.92
N ALA A 116 0.99 -13.65 4.98
CA ALA A 116 0.63 -14.72 4.04
C ALA A 116 0.59 -14.23 2.59
N LEU A 117 0.05 -13.03 2.34
CA LEU A 117 0.03 -12.40 1.02
C LEU A 117 1.45 -12.14 0.49
N ILE A 118 2.34 -11.54 1.28
CA ILE A 118 3.74 -11.29 0.89
C ILE A 118 4.43 -12.61 0.50
N GLN A 119 4.20 -13.69 1.26
CA GLN A 119 4.76 -15.00 0.92
C GLN A 119 4.21 -15.58 -0.39
N ARG A 120 2.93 -15.35 -0.72
CA ARG A 120 2.37 -15.72 -2.03
C ARG A 120 3.01 -14.91 -3.15
N GLN A 121 3.13 -13.59 -2.98
CA GLN A 121 3.74 -12.70 -3.97
C GLN A 121 5.23 -13.01 -4.20
N LEU A 122 5.98 -13.36 -3.14
CA LEU A 122 7.37 -13.81 -3.29
C LEU A 122 7.50 -15.07 -4.15
N LYS A 123 6.51 -15.97 -4.15
CA LYS A 123 6.53 -17.20 -4.95
C LYS A 123 6.21 -16.96 -6.42
N SER A 124 5.55 -15.85 -6.78
CA SER A 124 5.28 -15.50 -8.18
C SER A 124 6.48 -14.84 -8.87
N LEU A 125 7.46 -14.37 -8.11
CA LEU A 125 8.68 -13.76 -8.65
C LEU A 125 9.65 -14.79 -9.22
N SER A 126 10.46 -14.37 -10.20
CA SER A 126 11.58 -15.18 -10.69
C SER A 126 12.62 -15.43 -9.56
N PRO A 127 13.37 -16.55 -9.58
CA PRO A 127 14.27 -16.92 -8.48
C PRO A 127 15.26 -15.82 -8.08
N LYS A 128 15.83 -15.11 -9.05
CA LYS A 128 16.74 -13.97 -8.80
C LYS A 128 16.05 -12.83 -8.07
N ARG A 129 14.82 -12.49 -8.46
CA ARG A 129 14.04 -11.41 -7.84
C ARG A 129 13.53 -11.80 -6.46
N GLN A 130 13.10 -13.05 -6.31
CA GLN A 130 12.69 -13.59 -5.03
C GLN A 130 13.82 -13.51 -4.01
N ALA A 131 15.06 -13.86 -4.39
CA ALA A 131 16.22 -13.75 -3.52
C ALA A 131 16.49 -12.29 -3.08
N MET A 132 16.49 -11.35 -4.03
CA MET A 132 16.65 -9.92 -3.74
C MET A 132 15.53 -9.40 -2.83
N ALA A 133 14.28 -9.74 -3.12
CA ALA A 133 13.13 -9.28 -2.34
C ALA A 133 13.17 -9.82 -0.91
N LYS A 134 13.57 -11.09 -0.72
CA LYS A 134 13.79 -11.68 0.61
C LYS A 134 14.86 -10.94 1.40
N GLU A 135 16.01 -10.65 0.78
CA GLU A 135 17.07 -9.89 1.44
C GLU A 135 16.59 -8.51 1.94
N HIS A 136 15.76 -7.82 1.14
CA HIS A 136 15.22 -6.51 1.51
C HIS A 136 14.13 -6.64 2.59
N LEU A 137 13.28 -7.67 2.52
CA LEU A 137 12.31 -7.96 3.57
C LEU A 137 12.98 -8.32 4.89
N ASP A 138 14.10 -9.04 4.87
CA ASP A 138 14.87 -9.34 6.08
C ASP A 138 15.44 -8.06 6.72
N LYS A 139 15.89 -7.09 5.92
CA LYS A 139 16.29 -5.76 6.43
C LYS A 139 15.14 -5.06 7.15
N ILE A 140 13.92 -5.18 6.65
CA ILE A 140 12.74 -4.54 7.24
C ILE A 140 12.28 -5.24 8.52
N ILE A 141 12.07 -6.55 8.43
CA ILE A 141 11.40 -7.36 9.47
C ILE A 141 12.39 -7.73 10.58
N ILE A 142 13.61 -8.13 10.25
CA ILE A 142 14.59 -8.62 11.23
C ILE A 142 15.46 -7.47 11.74
N GLN A 143 15.91 -6.59 10.85
CA GLN A 143 16.85 -5.52 11.21
C GLN A 143 16.15 -4.20 11.55
N GLY A 144 14.84 -4.09 11.35
CA GLY A 144 14.08 -2.88 11.65
C GLY A 144 14.39 -1.71 10.72
N GLN A 145 15.00 -1.95 9.55
CA GLN A 145 15.23 -0.89 8.57
C GLN A 145 13.89 -0.41 8.00
N ARG A 146 13.83 0.88 7.67
CA ARG A 146 12.67 1.52 7.05
C ARG A 146 13.12 2.28 5.82
N ASP A 147 12.17 2.57 4.94
CA ASP A 147 12.39 3.22 3.66
C ASP A 147 13.33 2.40 2.75
N VAL A 148 13.05 1.10 2.63
CA VAL A 148 13.80 0.19 1.77
C VAL A 148 13.14 0.12 0.39
N TYR A 149 13.88 0.43 -0.68
CA TYR A 149 13.34 0.50 -2.05
C TYR A 149 14.37 0.24 -3.16
N LEU A 150 13.87 -0.07 -4.37
CA LEU A 150 14.64 -0.32 -5.60
C LEU A 150 14.87 0.92 -6.48
#